data_AF-A0A5C6G7Y6-F1
#
_entry.id   AF-A0A5C6G7Y6-F1
#
_cell.length_a   1.000
_cell.length_b   1.000
_cell.length_c   1.000
_cell.angle_alpha   90.00
_cell.angle_beta   90.00
_cell.angle_gamma   90.00
#
_symmetry.space_group_name_H-M   'P 1'
#
loop_
_entity.id
_entity.type
_entity.pdbx_description
1 polymer ?
#
loop_
_entity_poly.entity_id
_entity_poly.type
_entity_poly.pdbx_seq_one_letter_code
_entity_poly.pdbx_strand_id
1 'polypeptide(L)'
;MASRTLKTVLVQVGRIGKSHVFQENPGTGDIWVAALDTAESTVKMDYPEVTGMSISGAKAHQSHTVSSHSRVLSVRFYAGEQRIISGHVYQNGMLAYSQRARATASSSSTDSWKPSRGEVDTTTWTIYDPQHKKKRTVASEDKWWYIEKGGMREYF
;
A
#
# COMPACT_ATOMS: atom_id res chain seq x y z
N MET A 1 -19.62 -24.47 -7.89
CA MET A 1 -19.99 -23.86 -6.61
C MET A 1 -19.44 -22.44 -6.58
N ALA A 2 -20.29 -21.42 -6.54
CA ALA A 2 -19.84 -20.03 -6.53
C ALA A 2 -19.36 -19.68 -5.11
N SER A 3 -18.05 -19.60 -4.91
CA SER A 3 -17.48 -19.07 -3.67
C SER A 3 -17.84 -17.59 -3.60
N ARG A 4 -18.89 -17.25 -2.84
CA ARG A 4 -19.15 -15.86 -2.44
C ARG A 4 -18.04 -15.49 -1.45
N THR A 5 -16.93 -14.97 -1.95
CA THR A 5 -15.95 -14.28 -1.12
C THR A 5 -16.70 -13.18 -0.39
N LEU A 6 -16.99 -13.39 0.89
CA LEU A 6 -17.60 -12.37 1.74
C LEU A 6 -16.62 -11.20 1.72
N LYS A 7 -16.98 -10.15 0.96
CA LYS A 7 -16.25 -8.89 0.89
C LYS A 7 -16.40 -8.25 2.26
N THR A 8 -15.55 -8.70 3.18
CA THR A 8 -15.60 -8.26 4.56
C THR A 8 -15.14 -6.82 4.51
N VAL A 9 -16.04 -5.87 4.79
CA VAL A 9 -15.73 -4.44 4.77
C VAL A 9 -14.84 -4.12 5.97
N LEU A 10 -13.83 -3.26 5.81
CA LEU A 10 -13.05 -2.79 6.96
C LEU A 10 -13.92 -1.90 7.84
N VAL A 11 -13.83 -2.07 9.15
CA VAL A 11 -14.49 -1.17 10.09
C VAL A 11 -13.89 0.21 9.89
N GLN A 12 -14.74 1.20 9.60
CA GLN A 12 -14.27 2.57 9.50
C GLN A 12 -13.89 3.09 10.88
N VAL A 13 -12.62 3.46 11.03
CA VAL A 13 -12.04 4.02 12.24
C VAL A 13 -11.88 5.52 12.05
N GLY A 14 -12.54 6.31 12.90
CA GLY A 14 -12.47 7.78 12.87
C GLY A 14 -13.62 8.45 12.11
N ARG A 15 -13.58 9.79 12.10
CA ARG A 15 -14.71 10.64 11.71
C ARG A 15 -14.92 10.80 10.20
N ILE A 16 -13.91 10.46 9.39
CA ILE A 16 -13.95 10.64 7.93
C ILE A 16 -14.26 9.31 7.28
N GLY A 17 -15.39 9.27 6.57
CA GLY A 17 -15.80 8.10 5.80
C GLY A 17 -15.81 8.32 4.31
N LYS A 18 -16.04 7.23 3.57
CA LYS A 18 -16.12 7.23 2.10
C LYS A 18 -17.17 8.22 1.59
N SER A 19 -18.31 8.35 2.28
CA SER A 19 -19.35 9.34 1.95
C SER A 19 -18.87 10.78 2.08
N HIS A 20 -18.06 11.07 3.10
CA HIS A 20 -17.47 12.39 3.30
C HIS A 20 -16.38 12.67 2.25
N VAL A 21 -15.57 11.66 1.91
CA VAL A 21 -14.60 11.73 0.80
C VAL A 21 -15.30 12.00 -0.54
N PHE A 22 -16.44 11.37 -0.79
CA PHE A 22 -17.23 11.61 -2.00
C PHE A 22 -17.65 13.08 -2.10
N GLN A 23 -18.20 13.64 -1.03
CA GLN A 23 -18.70 15.03 -0.99
C GLN A 23 -17.57 16.05 -1.14
N GLU A 24 -16.41 15.81 -0.54
CA GLU A 24 -15.28 16.76 -0.50
C GLU A 24 -14.40 16.75 -1.77
N ASN A 25 -14.67 15.85 -2.72
CA ASN A 25 -13.95 15.75 -3.99
C ASN A 25 -14.93 15.85 -5.19
N PRO A 26 -15.55 17.03 -5.44
CA PRO A 26 -16.51 17.18 -6.52
C PRO A 26 -15.90 16.80 -7.87
N GLY A 27 -16.66 16.05 -8.67
CA GLY A 27 -16.25 15.54 -9.98
C GLY A 27 -15.31 14.33 -9.97
N THR A 28 -14.77 13.92 -8.81
CA THR A 28 -13.91 12.73 -8.68
C THR A 28 -14.21 11.87 -7.45
N GLY A 29 -15.27 12.18 -6.70
CA GLY A 29 -15.60 11.53 -5.43
C GLY A 29 -15.83 10.03 -5.58
N ASP A 30 -16.57 9.64 -6.62
CA ASP A 30 -16.86 8.27 -7.01
C ASP A 30 -15.59 7.49 -7.38
N ILE A 31 -14.65 8.13 -8.07
CA ILE A 31 -13.32 7.56 -8.36
C ILE A 31 -12.56 7.30 -7.05
N TRP A 32 -12.61 8.24 -6.10
CA TRP A 32 -11.96 8.08 -4.81
C TRP A 32 -12.58 7.00 -3.94
N VAL A 33 -13.90 6.86 -3.94
CA VAL A 33 -14.58 5.78 -3.23
C VAL A 33 -14.18 4.42 -3.82
N ALA A 34 -14.18 4.28 -5.15
CA ALA A 34 -13.73 3.05 -5.81
C ALA A 34 -12.25 2.74 -5.53
N ALA A 35 -11.41 3.78 -5.49
CA ALA A 35 -9.99 3.64 -5.13
C ALA A 35 -9.82 3.15 -3.69
N LEU A 36 -10.61 3.67 -2.74
CA LEU A 36 -10.60 3.21 -1.35
C LEU A 36 -11.10 1.77 -1.22
N ASP A 37 -12.16 1.38 -1.92
CA ASP A 37 -12.63 -0.01 -1.96
C ASP A 37 -11.57 -0.99 -2.49
N THR A 38 -10.82 -0.55 -3.50
CA THR A 38 -9.71 -1.30 -4.07
C THR A 38 -8.59 -1.44 -3.05
N ALA A 39 -8.20 -0.33 -2.40
CA ALA A 39 -7.18 -0.32 -1.34
C ALA A 39 -7.57 -1.20 -0.13
N GLU A 40 -8.84 -1.21 0.28
CA GLU A 40 -9.35 -2.11 1.31
C GLU A 40 -9.22 -3.58 0.92
N SER A 41 -9.52 -3.90 -0.34
CA SER A 41 -9.41 -5.27 -0.84
C SER A 41 -7.94 -5.70 -0.90
N THR A 42 -7.06 -4.84 -1.41
CA THR A 42 -5.61 -5.07 -1.47
C THR A 42 -5.01 -5.28 -0.09
N VAL A 43 -5.27 -4.38 0.87
CA VAL A 43 -4.67 -4.50 2.21
C VAL A 43 -5.15 -5.74 2.95
N LYS A 44 -6.40 -6.20 2.71
CA LYS A 44 -6.89 -7.44 3.31
C LYS A 44 -6.25 -8.70 2.74
N MET A 45 -5.92 -8.68 1.46
CA MET A 45 -5.17 -9.79 0.85
C MET A 45 -3.74 -9.81 1.38
N ASP A 46 -3.10 -8.65 1.49
CA ASP A 46 -1.72 -8.53 1.95
C ASP A 46 -1.57 -8.75 3.47
N TYR A 47 -2.58 -8.36 4.26
CA TYR A 47 -2.60 -8.37 5.72
C TYR A 47 -3.99 -8.79 6.23
N PRO A 48 -4.26 -10.11 6.30
CA PRO A 48 -5.55 -10.64 6.73
C PRO A 48 -5.97 -10.22 8.16
N GLU A 49 -5.01 -9.82 8.99
CA GLU A 49 -5.23 -9.32 10.35
C GLU A 49 -5.85 -7.91 10.40
N VAL A 50 -5.89 -7.19 9.28
CA VAL A 50 -6.45 -5.84 9.23
C VAL A 50 -7.98 -5.90 9.33
N THR A 51 -8.50 -5.29 10.40
CA THR A 51 -9.93 -5.22 10.71
C THR A 51 -10.50 -3.82 10.51
N GLY A 52 -9.67 -2.78 10.54
CA GLY A 52 -10.12 -1.38 10.46
C GLY A 52 -9.31 -0.50 9.51
N MET A 53 -9.96 0.55 8.99
CA MET A 53 -9.38 1.57 8.12
C MET A 53 -9.78 2.97 8.58
N SER A 54 -8.83 3.89 8.61
CA SER A 54 -9.05 5.31 8.89
C SER A 54 -8.56 6.17 7.74
N ILE A 55 -9.39 7.11 7.29
CA ILE A 55 -9.06 8.06 6.22
C ILE A 55 -8.67 9.38 6.89
N SER A 56 -7.52 9.92 6.51
CA SER A 56 -6.99 11.17 7.06
C SER A 56 -7.26 12.32 6.10
N GLY A 57 -8.26 13.13 6.44
CA GLY A 57 -8.75 14.20 5.59
C GLY A 57 -9.65 13.66 4.48
N ALA A 58 -10.78 14.34 4.26
CA ALA A 58 -11.74 13.93 3.23
C ALA A 58 -11.29 14.34 1.82
N LYS A 59 -10.54 15.44 1.71
CA LYS A 59 -10.10 16.02 0.44
C LYS A 59 -8.76 15.44 -0.02
N ALA A 60 -8.70 15.02 -1.29
CA ALA A 60 -7.47 14.57 -1.89
C ALA A 60 -6.46 15.72 -2.04
N HIS A 61 -5.24 15.48 -1.58
CA HIS A 61 -4.14 16.44 -1.58
C HIS A 61 -2.98 15.94 -2.44
N GLN A 62 -2.09 16.84 -2.83
CA GLN A 62 -0.92 16.46 -3.60
C GLN A 62 0.04 15.66 -2.71
N SER A 63 0.60 14.58 -3.23
CA SER A 63 1.66 13.86 -2.52
C SER A 63 2.91 14.74 -2.43
N HIS A 64 3.44 14.94 -1.22
CA HIS A 64 4.71 15.66 -1.02
C HIS A 64 5.92 14.73 -1.20
N THR A 65 5.68 13.42 -1.28
CA THR A 65 6.73 12.38 -1.34
C THR A 65 6.94 11.83 -2.74
N VAL A 66 6.13 12.21 -3.73
CA VAL A 66 6.27 11.76 -5.12
C VAL A 66 6.19 12.97 -6.05
N SER A 67 7.22 13.15 -6.88
CA SER A 67 7.38 14.29 -7.78
C SER A 67 6.33 14.37 -8.90
N SER A 68 5.53 13.32 -9.09
CA SER A 68 4.56 13.19 -10.19
C SER A 68 3.28 14.03 -10.03
N HIS A 69 3.21 14.95 -9.05
CA HIS A 69 2.04 15.82 -8.80
C HIS A 69 0.71 15.05 -8.61
N SER A 70 0.77 13.76 -8.28
CA SER A 70 -0.43 12.93 -8.18
C SER A 70 -1.20 13.26 -6.89
N ARG A 71 -2.52 13.40 -7.03
CA ARG A 71 -3.43 13.55 -5.88
C ARG A 71 -3.54 12.21 -5.15
N VAL A 72 -3.60 12.26 -3.83
CA VAL A 72 -3.66 11.10 -2.94
C VAL A 72 -4.63 11.33 -1.77
N LEU A 73 -5.09 10.23 -1.18
CA LEU A 73 -5.74 10.19 0.12
C LEU A 73 -4.85 9.41 1.09
N SER A 74 -4.59 9.97 2.28
CA SER A 74 -3.84 9.28 3.31
C SER A 74 -4.75 8.35 4.11
N VAL A 75 -4.32 7.11 4.29
CA VAL A 75 -5.08 6.07 4.96
C VAL A 75 -4.23 5.37 6.02
N ARG A 76 -4.88 4.87 7.07
CA ARG A 76 -4.28 4.05 8.12
C ARG A 76 -5.08 2.78 8.31
N PHE A 77 -4.41 1.69 8.58
CA PHE A 77 -5.01 0.36 8.74
C PHE A 77 -4.66 -0.22 10.11
N TYR A 78 -5.63 -0.91 10.69
CA TYR A 78 -5.61 -1.34 12.09
C TYR A 78 -5.98 -2.82 12.21
N ALA A 79 -5.35 -3.53 13.15
CA ALA A 79 -5.86 -4.78 13.70
C ALA A 79 -6.33 -4.51 15.13
N GLY A 80 -7.65 -4.58 15.35
CA GLY A 80 -8.25 -4.05 16.58
C GLY A 80 -7.93 -2.56 16.74
N GLU A 81 -7.29 -2.21 17.86
CA GLU A 81 -6.89 -0.82 18.18
C GLU A 81 -5.48 -0.46 17.68
N GLN A 82 -4.67 -1.45 17.28
CA GLN A 82 -3.29 -1.23 16.89
C GLN A 82 -3.19 -0.83 15.42
N ARG A 83 -2.56 0.32 15.15
CA ARG A 83 -2.20 0.72 13.78
C ARG A 83 -1.03 -0.14 13.29
N ILE A 84 -1.25 -0.88 12.20
CA ILE A 84 -0.20 -1.72 11.58
C ILE A 84 0.40 -1.05 10.36
N ILE A 85 -0.40 -0.33 9.57
CA ILE A 85 0.05 0.20 8.27
C ILE A 85 -0.54 1.58 8.02
N SER A 86 0.20 2.43 7.33
CA SER A 86 -0.35 3.63 6.72
C SER A 86 0.09 3.73 5.27
N GLY A 87 -0.65 4.49 4.46
CA GLY A 87 -0.31 4.67 3.07
C GLY A 87 -1.05 5.80 2.39
N HIS A 88 -0.75 5.96 1.11
CA HIS A 88 -1.40 6.89 0.19
C HIS A 88 -2.16 6.08 -0.85
N VAL A 89 -3.46 6.32 -0.94
CA VAL A 89 -4.32 5.81 -2.00
C VAL A 89 -4.29 6.81 -3.15
N TYR A 90 -4.04 6.33 -4.36
CA TYR A 90 -4.13 7.10 -5.60
C TYR A 90 -5.49 6.88 -6.25
N GLN A 91 -5.89 7.75 -7.18
CA GLN A 91 -7.19 7.67 -7.86
C GLN A 91 -7.43 6.36 -8.63
N ASN A 92 -6.36 5.68 -9.04
CA ASN A 92 -6.45 4.39 -9.71
C ASN A 92 -6.59 3.19 -8.72
N GLY A 93 -6.75 3.45 -7.43
CA GLY A 93 -6.83 2.42 -6.38
C GLY A 93 -5.48 1.87 -5.93
N MET A 94 -4.36 2.37 -6.48
CA MET A 94 -3.03 1.99 -6.02
C MET A 94 -2.85 2.44 -4.57
N LEU A 95 -2.37 1.55 -3.71
CA LEU A 95 -2.04 1.84 -2.33
C LEU A 95 -0.51 1.84 -2.16
N ALA A 96 0.09 3.01 -1.99
CA ALA A 96 1.49 3.11 -1.62
C ALA A 96 1.62 3.12 -0.10
N TYR A 97 2.17 2.05 0.46
CA TYR A 97 2.45 1.96 1.89
C TYR A 97 3.55 2.97 2.27
N SER A 98 3.20 3.95 3.11
CA SER A 98 4.19 4.70 3.87
C SER A 98 4.75 3.74 4.92
N GLN A 99 6.08 3.61 5.03
CA GLN A 99 6.81 2.75 5.99
C GLN A 99 5.92 1.96 6.97
N ARG A 100 5.85 0.62 6.82
CA ARG A 100 5.11 -0.28 7.73
C ARG A 100 5.27 0.22 9.17
N ALA A 101 4.15 0.47 9.88
CA ALA A 101 4.25 0.81 11.29
C ALA A 101 4.83 -0.42 11.96
N ARG A 102 6.11 -0.29 12.34
CA ARG A 102 6.99 -1.29 12.93
C ARG A 102 6.17 -2.24 13.82
N ALA A 103 5.91 -3.46 13.34
CA ALA A 103 5.75 -4.58 14.26
C ALA A 103 7.02 -4.55 15.10
N THR A 104 6.87 -4.44 16.41
CA THR A 104 7.95 -4.40 17.37
C THR A 104 8.91 -5.56 17.14
N ALA A 105 10.03 -5.27 16.49
CA ALA A 105 11.26 -6.02 16.59
C ALA A 105 12.40 -5.00 16.50
N SER A 106 13.09 -4.85 17.64
CA SER A 106 14.48 -4.43 17.87
C SER A 106 15.19 -3.57 16.81
N SER A 107 15.83 -2.48 17.28
CA SER A 107 17.10 -1.90 16.81
C SER A 107 17.55 -2.30 15.40
N SER A 108 17.68 -1.42 14.41
CA SER A 108 18.56 -0.26 14.41
C SER A 108 18.32 0.51 13.11
N SER A 109 18.62 1.79 13.14
CA SER A 109 18.56 2.69 11.99
C SER A 109 19.66 2.33 10.99
N THR A 110 19.28 1.86 9.79
CA THR A 110 20.07 2.03 8.56
C THR A 110 19.09 1.98 7.40
N ASP A 111 19.06 3.03 6.58
CA ASP A 111 18.33 3.10 5.31
C ASP A 111 18.55 1.81 4.50
N SER A 112 17.59 0.90 4.58
CA SER A 112 17.63 -0.36 3.85
C SER A 112 17.25 -0.07 2.40
N TRP A 113 18.15 -0.35 1.48
CA TRP A 113 17.93 -0.20 0.05
C TRP A 113 16.64 -0.93 -0.37
N LYS A 114 15.80 -0.22 -1.15
CA LYS A 114 14.53 -0.73 -1.65
C LYS A 114 14.64 -0.96 -3.17
N PRO A 115 14.21 -2.12 -3.67
CA PRO A 115 14.22 -2.41 -5.10
C PRO A 115 13.23 -1.51 -5.84
N SER A 116 13.60 -1.10 -7.05
CA SER A 116 12.73 -0.34 -7.96
C SER A 116 12.73 -0.96 -9.36
N ARG A 117 11.60 -0.85 -10.07
CA ARG A 117 11.45 -1.46 -11.42
C ARG A 117 12.46 -0.93 -12.44
N GLY A 118 12.87 0.33 -12.29
CA GLY A 118 13.86 0.95 -13.20
C GLY A 118 15.27 0.38 -13.07
N GLU A 119 15.57 -0.33 -11.98
CA GLU A 119 16.87 -0.95 -11.71
C GLU A 119 16.90 -2.45 -12.06
N VAL A 120 15.77 -3.00 -12.51
CA VAL A 120 15.69 -4.40 -12.91
C VAL A 120 16.24 -4.55 -14.32
N ASP A 121 17.24 -5.41 -14.46
CA ASP A 121 17.63 -5.92 -15.75
C ASP A 121 16.58 -6.93 -16.21
N THR A 122 15.70 -6.50 -17.11
CA THR A 122 14.61 -7.32 -17.67
C THR A 122 15.11 -8.43 -18.59
N THR A 123 16.38 -8.41 -19.00
CA THR A 123 16.99 -9.48 -19.80
C THR A 123 17.32 -10.68 -18.92
N THR A 124 17.83 -10.40 -17.72
CA THR A 124 18.26 -11.44 -16.77
C THR A 124 17.29 -11.65 -15.60
N TRP A 125 16.25 -10.80 -15.50
CA TRP A 125 15.34 -10.74 -14.36
C TRP A 125 16.09 -10.65 -13.03
N THR A 126 17.08 -9.75 -12.99
CA THR A 126 17.87 -9.50 -11.77
C THR A 126 17.93 -8.03 -11.42
N ILE A 127 18.09 -7.74 -10.13
CA ILE A 127 18.33 -6.41 -9.60
C ILE A 127 19.56 -6.43 -8.71
N TYR A 128 20.41 -5.41 -8.80
CA TYR A 128 21.58 -5.30 -7.94
C TYR A 128 21.19 -4.65 -6.61
N ASP A 129 21.43 -5.36 -5.51
CA ASP A 129 21.31 -4.86 -4.14
C ASP A 129 22.66 -4.23 -3.73
N PRO A 130 22.81 -2.90 -3.72
CA PRO A 130 24.04 -2.22 -3.35
C PRO A 130 24.37 -2.36 -1.86
N GLN A 131 23.37 -2.61 -1.01
CA GLN A 131 23.56 -2.77 0.43
C GLN A 131 24.25 -4.10 0.74
N HIS A 132 23.86 -5.17 0.06
CA HIS A 132 24.45 -6.50 0.20
C HIS A 132 25.44 -6.85 -0.92
N LYS A 133 25.72 -5.91 -1.82
CA LYS A 133 26.60 -6.03 -2.98
C LYS A 133 26.36 -7.30 -3.80
N LYS A 134 25.09 -7.70 -3.97
CA LYS A 134 24.72 -8.94 -4.64
C LYS A 134 23.58 -8.75 -5.62
N LYS A 135 23.55 -9.58 -6.66
CA LYS A 135 22.40 -9.66 -7.56
C LYS A 135 21.31 -10.49 -6.89
N ARG A 136 20.07 -10.02 -6.99
CA ARG A 136 18.88 -10.73 -6.54
C ARG A 136 18.01 -11.04 -7.74
N THR A 137 17.44 -12.23 -7.74
CA THR A 137 16.45 -12.62 -8.73
C THR A 137 15.16 -11.86 -8.46
N VAL A 138 14.63 -11.27 -9.53
CA VAL A 138 13.32 -10.65 -9.56
C VAL A 138 12.37 -11.67 -10.16
N ALA A 139 11.31 -11.97 -9.42
CA ALA A 139 10.21 -12.79 -9.91
C ALA A 139 8.99 -11.90 -10.12
N SER A 140 8.10 -12.35 -10.98
CA SER A 140 6.82 -11.68 -11.21
C SER A 140 5.67 -12.60 -10.80
N GLU A 141 4.71 -12.03 -10.10
CA GLU A 141 3.46 -12.67 -9.71
C GLU A 141 2.34 -11.73 -10.16
N ASP A 142 1.57 -12.16 -11.15
CA ASP A 142 0.59 -11.35 -11.90
C ASP A 142 1.20 -10.06 -12.49
N LYS A 143 0.90 -8.91 -11.86
CA LYS A 143 1.36 -7.57 -12.28
C LYS A 143 2.45 -7.01 -11.37
N TRP A 144 2.90 -7.79 -10.39
CA TRP A 144 3.82 -7.38 -9.35
C TRP A 144 5.18 -8.01 -9.54
N TRP A 145 6.24 -7.26 -9.27
CA TRP A 145 7.60 -7.77 -9.24
C TRP A 145 8.04 -7.89 -7.79
N TYR A 146 8.81 -8.92 -7.47
CA TYR A 146 9.29 -9.13 -6.11
C TYR A 146 10.68 -9.75 -6.09
N ILE A 147 11.37 -9.55 -4.97
CA ILE A 147 12.62 -10.22 -4.64
C ILE A 147 12.48 -10.95 -3.31
N GLU A 148 13.21 -12.04 -3.13
CA GLU A 148 13.24 -12.74 -1.85
C GLU A 148 14.41 -12.22 -0.98
N LYS A 149 14.07 -11.75 0.23
CA LYS A 149 15.03 -11.35 1.27
C LYS A 149 14.73 -12.12 2.55
N GLY A 150 15.66 -12.99 2.96
CA GLY A 150 15.56 -13.70 4.25
C GLY A 150 14.30 -14.56 4.39
N GLY A 151 13.82 -15.16 3.29
CA GLY A 151 12.58 -15.95 3.27
C GLY A 151 11.29 -15.14 3.14
N MET A 152 11.36 -13.81 3.01
CA MET A 152 10.21 -12.95 2.77
C MET A 152 10.24 -12.37 1.35
N ARG A 153 9.08 -12.28 0.71
CA ARG A 153 8.90 -11.62 -0.58
C ARG A 153 8.75 -10.10 -0.37
N GLU A 154 9.59 -9.33 -1.04
CA GLU A 154 9.56 -7.87 -1.04
C GLU A 154 9.13 -7.39 -2.42
N TYR A 155 7.88 -6.91 -2.51
CA TYR A 155 7.22 -6.49 -3.74
C TYR A 155 7.52 -5.03 -4.11
N PHE A 156 7.61 -4.72 -5.41
CA PHE A 156 7.91 -3.39 -5.96
C PHE A 156 7.44 -3.17 -7.43
#